data_AF-A0A7Y9FDT7-F1
#
_entry.id   AF-A0A7Y9FDT7-F1
#
_cell.length_a   1.000
_cell.length_b   1.000
_cell.length_c   1.000
_cell.angle_alpha   90.00
_cell.angle_beta   90.00
_cell.angle_gamma   90.00
#
_symmetry.space_group_name_H-M   'P 1'
#
loop_
_entity.id
_entity.type
_entity.pdbx_description
1 polymer ?
#
loop_
_entity_poly.entity_id
_entity_poly.type
_entity_poly.pdbx_seq_one_letter_code
_entity_poly.pdbx_strand_id
1 'polypeptide(L)'
;MRRRPGDRGIGLAGAPGRAVLAAVVAGGLLLTAPLAASAGPGEDVLRPGETLAPGQALLAPGGAQTLVVQPDGSLGLYGLDGVARWSTGAGVPGSRLTTTDAGDVVLTAPDQTVVWSTATTAAGSVLRVQDDGEVVVVDGGGAVHWSAGTALVPSSLRAPARLAAGGTLASPDGRHLLVVDEGGDVRLLGPDGRERWSTATQGDGVGLELRANGNLVVADEDGERLWRSRTAGQDATTLTLQDDGNLVLARDDGSVVWSSGTPVGPSRLGPGGSMAAPASLGSPSGHVRVDVRDGRLVVAYDGEPVWASDQDVPGVQVRVGEDGDVVLLDVAGAPVWRTGTAGQPGAALVVEDQALLLRAADGATLWQIAVPERLAPAGVQPTRCEDVDGPVAEDATVLTRAGIRVHPCLAEALDAMLAAAADDGVVLHGGGWRSAEQQIALRRAHCGSSPEAVHEAPASACTPSTARPGTSRHERGLAVDLTQGGWSLTTSATGYAWLVEHAHAYGLENLPGEPWHWSVDGR
;
A
#
# COMPACT_ATOMS: atom_id res chain seq x y z
N MET A 1 -69.05 -59.34 -22.66
CA MET A 1 -69.00 -60.37 -21.59
C MET A 1 -68.49 -59.68 -20.32
N ARG A 2 -69.39 -59.33 -19.39
CA ARG A 2 -69.56 -59.98 -18.06
C ARG A 2 -68.26 -60.11 -17.23
N ARG A 3 -68.04 -59.18 -16.29
CA ARG A 3 -67.98 -59.36 -14.80
C ARG A 3 -66.99 -58.40 -14.12
N ARG A 4 -67.50 -57.69 -13.10
CA ARG A 4 -66.81 -57.15 -11.90
C ARG A 4 -66.65 -58.29 -10.85
N PRO A 5 -66.14 -58.07 -9.62
CA PRO A 5 -64.85 -57.51 -9.16
C PRO A 5 -64.23 -58.34 -7.98
N GLY A 6 -63.13 -57.84 -7.39
CA GLY A 6 -62.65 -58.14 -6.02
C GLY A 6 -61.21 -58.68 -5.98
N ASP A 7 -60.31 -58.31 -5.09
CA ASP A 7 -60.29 -57.34 -3.98
C ASP A 7 -58.81 -57.16 -3.55
N ARG A 8 -58.46 -55.96 -3.06
CA ARG A 8 -57.37 -55.57 -2.12
C ARG A 8 -55.90 -56.01 -2.29
N GLY A 9 -55.00 -55.01 -2.22
CA GLY A 9 -53.77 -55.14 -1.41
C GLY A 9 -52.54 -54.27 -1.73
N ILE A 10 -52.51 -53.04 -1.19
CA ILE A 10 -51.37 -52.30 -0.57
C ILE A 10 -50.23 -51.69 -1.44
N GLY A 11 -50.04 -50.36 -1.22
CA GLY A 11 -48.92 -49.38 -1.38
C GLY A 11 -47.59 -49.75 -2.04
N LEU A 12 -46.80 -48.84 -2.65
CA LEU A 12 -46.46 -47.41 -2.46
C LEU A 12 -45.79 -46.91 -3.78
N ALA A 13 -46.15 -45.77 -4.38
CA ALA A 13 -45.61 -44.40 -4.21
C ALA A 13 -44.85 -43.92 -5.46
N GLY A 14 -45.16 -42.70 -5.96
CA GLY A 14 -44.41 -42.03 -7.02
C GLY A 14 -45.19 -40.97 -7.83
N ALA A 15 -45.41 -39.79 -7.22
CA ALA A 15 -45.68 -38.45 -7.79
C ALA A 15 -46.83 -38.20 -8.80
N PRO A 16 -47.67 -37.15 -8.60
CA PRO A 16 -48.48 -36.58 -9.66
C PRO A 16 -47.95 -35.22 -10.15
N GLY A 17 -47.96 -35.05 -11.47
CA GLY A 17 -47.74 -33.77 -12.16
C GLY A 17 -48.84 -32.75 -11.89
N ARG A 18 -48.44 -31.48 -11.78
CA ARG A 18 -49.29 -30.33 -11.43
C ARG A 18 -49.99 -29.77 -12.65
N ALA A 19 -51.30 -29.53 -12.50
CA ALA A 19 -52.12 -28.71 -13.39
C ALA A 19 -51.90 -27.22 -13.12
N VAL A 20 -51.99 -26.44 -14.19
CA VAL A 20 -51.81 -24.98 -14.26
C VAL A 20 -53.01 -24.27 -13.65
N LEU A 21 -52.76 -23.32 -12.74
CA LEU A 21 -53.72 -22.30 -12.32
C LEU A 21 -53.02 -20.94 -12.41
N ALA A 22 -53.59 -20.05 -13.21
CA ALA A 22 -53.13 -18.68 -13.38
C ALA A 22 -53.41 -17.85 -12.11
N ALA A 23 -52.35 -17.30 -11.51
CA ALA A 23 -52.44 -16.29 -10.48
C ALA A 23 -51.96 -14.95 -11.06
N VAL A 24 -52.83 -13.94 -10.97
CA VAL A 24 -52.54 -12.54 -11.27
C VAL A 24 -51.51 -12.05 -10.25
N VAL A 25 -50.26 -11.85 -10.69
CA VAL A 25 -49.23 -11.19 -9.87
C VAL A 25 -49.38 -9.69 -10.08
N ALA A 26 -49.84 -8.98 -9.06
CA ALA A 26 -49.71 -7.53 -8.99
C ALA A 26 -48.22 -7.18 -8.99
N GLY A 27 -47.77 -6.53 -10.06
CA GLY A 27 -46.40 -6.02 -10.18
C GLY A 27 -46.14 -4.92 -9.15
N GLY A 28 -45.67 -5.31 -7.98
CA GLY A 28 -44.95 -4.40 -7.10
C GLY A 28 -43.58 -4.16 -7.74
N LEU A 29 -43.40 -2.97 -8.32
CA LEU A 29 -42.08 -2.49 -8.71
C LEU A 29 -41.28 -2.30 -7.42
N LEU A 30 -40.53 -3.31 -7.01
CA LEU A 30 -39.46 -3.14 -6.03
C LEU A 30 -38.42 -2.26 -6.71
N LEU A 31 -38.51 -0.95 -6.47
CA LEU A 31 -37.39 -0.03 -6.66
C LEU A 31 -36.28 -0.52 -5.71
N THR A 32 -35.43 -1.41 -6.20
CA THR A 32 -34.11 -1.62 -5.63
C THR A 32 -33.35 -0.33 -5.89
N ALA A 33 -33.48 0.65 -4.98
CA ALA A 33 -32.47 1.70 -4.91
C ALA A 33 -31.13 0.97 -4.78
N PRO A 34 -30.11 1.28 -5.60
CA PRO A 34 -28.78 0.76 -5.35
C PRO A 34 -28.45 1.15 -3.91
N LEU A 35 -28.16 0.15 -3.07
CA LEU A 35 -27.56 0.43 -1.77
C LEU A 35 -26.30 1.25 -2.08
N ALA A 36 -26.22 2.48 -1.56
CA ALA A 36 -24.97 3.22 -1.59
C ALA A 36 -23.92 2.29 -0.99
N ALA A 37 -22.87 2.00 -1.76
CA ALA A 37 -21.79 1.16 -1.28
C ALA A 37 -21.21 1.85 -0.03
N SER A 38 -21.33 1.22 1.13
CA SER A 38 -20.50 1.60 2.28
C SER A 38 -19.10 1.14 1.92
N ALA A 39 -18.11 2.02 2.07
CA ALA A 39 -16.73 1.55 2.08
C ALA A 39 -16.56 0.47 3.17
N GLY A 40 -15.68 -0.50 2.92
CA GLY A 40 -15.25 -1.43 3.95
C GLY A 40 -14.51 -0.65 5.05
N PRO A 41 -14.95 -0.69 6.32
CA PRO A 41 -14.15 -0.15 7.41
C PRO A 41 -12.80 -0.85 7.45
N GLY A 42 -11.71 -0.09 7.42
CA GLY A 42 -10.34 -0.61 7.45
C GLY A 42 -9.60 -0.66 6.10
N GLU A 43 -10.21 -0.22 5.00
CA GLU A 43 -9.49 0.02 3.75
C GLU A 43 -8.74 1.37 3.76
N ASP A 44 -7.77 1.53 2.87
CA ASP A 44 -7.00 2.77 2.70
C ASP A 44 -7.65 3.77 1.74
N VAL A 45 -8.76 3.39 1.11
CA VAL A 45 -9.35 4.10 -0.01
C VAL A 45 -10.87 4.22 0.10
N LEU A 46 -11.40 5.37 -0.30
CA LEU A 46 -12.83 5.64 -0.49
C LEU A 46 -13.09 5.98 -1.96
N ARG A 47 -13.72 5.04 -2.68
CA ARG A 47 -13.92 5.09 -4.14
C ARG A 47 -15.14 5.95 -4.52
N PRO A 48 -15.26 6.37 -5.79
CA PRO A 48 -16.45 7.06 -6.28
C PRO A 48 -17.76 6.35 -5.91
N GLY A 49 -18.70 7.12 -5.35
CA GLY A 49 -20.00 6.66 -4.88
C GLY A 49 -19.99 6.01 -3.49
N GLU A 50 -18.82 5.73 -2.91
CA GLU A 50 -18.72 5.15 -1.57
C GLU A 50 -18.87 6.21 -0.47
N THR A 51 -19.41 5.77 0.67
CA THR A 51 -19.61 6.63 1.85
C THR A 51 -18.93 6.06 3.09
N LEU A 52 -18.34 6.95 3.88
CA LEU A 52 -17.85 6.69 5.24
C LEU A 52 -18.79 7.35 6.26
N ALA A 53 -19.40 6.54 7.12
CA ALA A 53 -20.32 6.96 8.17
C ALA A 53 -19.59 7.35 9.48
N PRO A 54 -20.27 8.02 10.44
CA PRO A 54 -19.69 8.29 11.76
C PRO A 54 -19.19 7.00 12.42
N GLY A 55 -17.94 7.03 12.92
CA GLY A 55 -17.27 5.89 13.55
C GLY A 55 -16.68 4.86 12.58
N GLN A 56 -16.92 4.99 11.27
CA GLN A 56 -16.16 4.25 10.26
C GLN A 56 -14.88 5.02 9.92
N ALA A 57 -13.85 4.29 9.53
CA ALA A 57 -12.55 4.86 9.23
C ALA A 57 -11.89 4.21 8.01
N LEU A 58 -11.03 5.00 7.35
CA LEU A 58 -9.98 4.49 6.47
C LEU A 58 -8.70 4.32 7.27
N LEU A 59 -7.91 3.30 6.95
CA LEU A 59 -6.63 3.02 7.59
C LEU A 59 -5.52 3.18 6.57
N ALA A 60 -4.43 3.86 6.93
CA ALA A 60 -3.20 3.73 6.16
C ALA A 60 -2.84 2.23 6.06
N PRO A 61 -2.34 1.71 4.91
CA PRO A 61 -2.06 0.28 4.75
C PRO A 61 -1.17 -0.29 5.86
N GLY A 62 -0.19 0.47 6.36
CA GLY A 62 0.63 0.11 7.52
C GLY A 62 -0.01 0.28 8.91
N GLY A 63 -1.29 0.64 9.01
CA GLY A 63 -2.09 0.75 10.23
C GLY A 63 -1.78 1.94 11.15
N ALA A 64 -0.73 2.71 10.85
CA ALA A 64 -0.22 3.76 11.74
C ALA A 64 -1.12 4.99 11.88
N GLN A 65 -2.01 5.20 10.92
CA GLN A 65 -2.92 6.33 10.90
C GLN A 65 -4.32 5.93 10.48
N THR A 66 -5.30 6.62 11.05
CA THR A 66 -6.71 6.37 10.84
C THR A 66 -7.41 7.68 10.47
N LEU A 67 -8.08 7.71 9.32
CA LEU A 67 -8.95 8.81 8.91
C LEU A 67 -10.39 8.45 9.28
N VAL A 68 -10.98 9.16 10.25
CA VAL A 68 -12.28 8.83 10.85
C VAL A 68 -13.25 10.00 10.77
N VAL A 69 -14.52 9.70 10.45
CA VAL A 69 -15.61 10.64 10.70
C VAL A 69 -16.01 10.50 12.18
N GLN A 70 -15.69 11.52 12.97
CA GLN A 70 -15.93 11.53 14.40
C GLN A 70 -17.44 11.55 14.75
N PRO A 71 -17.83 11.15 15.97
CA PRO A 71 -19.23 11.22 16.42
C PRO A 71 -19.82 12.64 16.38
N ASP A 72 -18.99 13.68 16.52
CA ASP A 72 -19.39 15.08 16.38
C ASP A 72 -19.57 15.52 14.91
N GLY A 73 -19.27 14.63 13.97
CA GLY A 73 -19.42 14.82 12.54
C GLY A 73 -18.27 15.55 11.85
N SER A 74 -17.16 15.78 12.54
CA SER A 74 -15.93 16.27 11.92
C SER A 74 -15.14 15.11 11.31
N LEU A 75 -14.36 15.38 10.26
CA LEU A 75 -13.41 14.43 9.72
C LEU A 75 -12.04 14.73 10.34
N GLY A 76 -11.32 13.70 10.78
CA GLY A 76 -9.98 13.85 11.32
C GLY A 76 -9.07 12.68 11.01
N LEU A 77 -7.79 12.98 10.87
CA LEU A 77 -6.72 12.00 10.74
C LEU A 77 -5.99 11.91 12.08
N TYR A 78 -5.84 10.70 12.60
CA TYR A 78 -5.26 10.44 13.91
C TYR A 78 -4.11 9.44 13.79
N GLY A 79 -3.08 9.63 14.62
CA GLY A 79 -2.14 8.57 14.90
C GLY A 79 -2.74 7.51 15.84
N LEU A 80 -2.11 6.35 15.94
CA LEU A 80 -2.49 5.29 16.89
C LEU A 80 -2.48 5.76 18.35
N ASP A 81 -1.68 6.78 18.66
CA ASP A 81 -1.62 7.48 19.95
C ASP A 81 -2.88 8.31 20.27
N GLY A 82 -3.85 8.37 19.35
CA GLY A 82 -5.06 9.16 19.46
C GLY A 82 -4.85 10.66 19.25
N VAL A 83 -3.64 11.09 18.86
CA VAL A 83 -3.33 12.49 18.60
C VAL A 83 -3.80 12.88 17.20
N ALA A 84 -4.60 13.94 17.12
CA ALA A 84 -5.05 14.50 15.85
C ALA A 84 -3.85 15.06 15.07
N ARG A 85 -3.65 14.55 13.86
CA ARG A 85 -2.67 15.05 12.88
C ARG A 85 -3.28 16.11 11.97
N TRP A 86 -4.58 15.96 11.69
CA TRP A 86 -5.35 16.91 10.89
C TRP A 86 -6.85 16.78 11.18
N SER A 87 -7.62 17.85 10.97
CA SER A 87 -9.08 17.81 11.04
C SER A 87 -9.72 18.88 10.16
N THR A 88 -10.94 18.62 9.68
CA THR A 88 -11.80 19.62 9.02
C THR A 88 -12.30 20.70 9.98
N GLY A 89 -12.09 20.56 11.29
CA GLY A 89 -12.60 21.48 12.31
C GLY A 89 -13.98 21.06 12.82
N ALA A 90 -14.90 22.01 12.98
CA ALA A 90 -16.23 21.72 13.53
C ALA A 90 -17.08 20.87 12.58
N GLY A 91 -17.78 19.87 13.14
CA GLY A 91 -18.69 18.98 12.43
C GLY A 91 -20.16 19.16 12.78
N VAL A 92 -21.02 18.39 12.11
CA VAL A 92 -22.43 18.22 12.47
C VAL A 92 -22.68 16.74 12.79
N PRO A 93 -23.11 16.37 14.01
CA PRO A 93 -23.32 14.97 14.36
C PRO A 93 -24.18 14.23 13.33
N GLY A 94 -23.70 13.06 12.90
CA GLY A 94 -24.34 12.29 11.84
C GLY A 94 -23.85 12.60 10.42
N SER A 95 -22.90 13.53 10.24
CA SER A 95 -22.25 13.79 8.95
C SER A 95 -21.63 12.53 8.34
N ARG A 96 -21.58 12.48 7.02
CA ARG A 96 -20.99 11.37 6.24
C ARG A 96 -20.03 11.90 5.19
N LEU A 97 -18.90 11.24 5.04
CA LEU A 97 -17.92 11.55 3.99
C LEU A 97 -18.26 10.75 2.74
N THR A 98 -18.27 11.37 1.56
CA THR A 98 -18.55 10.68 0.28
C THR A 98 -17.59 11.17 -0.79
N THR A 99 -17.01 10.23 -1.53
CA THR A 99 -16.31 10.55 -2.79
C THR A 99 -17.35 10.52 -3.91
N THR A 100 -17.56 11.64 -4.58
CA THR A 100 -18.55 11.76 -5.66
C THR A 100 -18.01 11.22 -6.99
N ASP A 101 -18.89 10.82 -7.92
CA ASP A 101 -18.49 10.40 -9.27
C ASP A 101 -17.77 11.51 -10.05
N ALA A 102 -18.04 12.77 -9.70
CA ALA A 102 -17.37 13.95 -10.26
C ALA A 102 -15.97 14.18 -9.70
N GLY A 103 -15.52 13.39 -8.72
CA GLY A 103 -14.18 13.48 -8.15
C GLY A 103 -14.03 14.43 -6.98
N ASP A 104 -15.12 15.00 -6.44
CA ASP A 104 -15.09 15.77 -5.19
C ASP A 104 -15.29 14.84 -3.98
N VAL A 105 -14.61 15.13 -2.87
CA VAL A 105 -14.79 14.47 -1.58
C VAL A 105 -15.51 15.42 -0.64
N VAL A 106 -16.68 15.01 -0.16
CA VAL A 106 -17.64 15.90 0.51
C VAL A 106 -18.07 15.32 1.86
N LEU A 107 -17.95 16.12 2.92
CA LEU A 107 -18.53 15.83 4.23
C LEU A 107 -19.92 16.49 4.32
N THR A 108 -20.98 15.68 4.36
CA THR A 108 -22.37 16.17 4.29
C THR A 108 -23.14 15.83 5.57
N ALA A 109 -23.80 16.83 6.15
CA ALA A 109 -24.66 16.70 7.32
C ALA A 109 -25.98 15.96 7.01
N PRO A 110 -26.73 15.48 8.02
CA PRO A 110 -28.00 14.77 7.79
C PRO A 110 -29.06 15.54 7.00
N ASP A 111 -29.04 16.89 7.09
CA ASP A 111 -29.94 17.78 6.35
C ASP A 111 -29.47 18.09 4.92
N GLN A 112 -28.45 17.39 4.42
CA GLN A 112 -27.79 17.57 3.13
C GLN A 112 -26.92 18.83 3.00
N THR A 113 -26.67 19.55 4.10
CA THR A 113 -25.72 20.66 4.09
C THR A 113 -24.29 20.13 3.93
N VAL A 114 -23.54 20.68 2.98
CA VAL A 114 -22.10 20.42 2.84
C VAL A 114 -21.35 21.14 3.94
N VAL A 115 -20.70 20.38 4.82
CA VAL A 115 -19.90 20.87 5.96
C VAL A 115 -18.46 21.15 5.52
N TRP A 116 -17.92 20.33 4.62
CA TRP A 116 -16.57 20.47 4.07
C TRP A 116 -16.48 19.79 2.70
N SER A 117 -15.60 20.27 1.82
CA SER A 117 -15.35 19.69 0.49
C SER A 117 -13.91 19.97 0.05
N THR A 118 -13.33 19.04 -0.71
CA THR A 118 -12.03 19.20 -1.38
C THR A 118 -12.09 20.14 -2.59
N ALA A 119 -13.28 20.39 -3.13
CA ALA A 119 -13.56 21.14 -4.36
C ALA A 119 -12.82 20.60 -5.61
N THR A 120 -12.47 19.31 -5.62
CA THR A 120 -11.85 18.63 -6.76
C THR A 120 -12.88 18.24 -7.81
N THR A 121 -12.46 18.09 -9.07
CA THR A 121 -13.37 17.86 -10.21
C THR A 121 -12.90 16.75 -11.16
N ALA A 122 -11.89 15.98 -10.75
CA ALA A 122 -11.33 14.89 -11.53
C ALA A 122 -12.19 13.62 -11.38
N ALA A 123 -13.11 13.42 -12.33
CA ALA A 123 -14.02 12.27 -12.30
C ALA A 123 -13.27 10.94 -12.19
N GLY A 124 -13.80 10.03 -11.35
CA GLY A 124 -13.17 8.75 -11.06
C GLY A 124 -12.02 8.80 -10.05
N SER A 125 -11.69 9.97 -9.49
CA SER A 125 -10.74 10.06 -8.37
C SER A 125 -11.23 9.36 -7.10
N VAL A 126 -10.27 8.86 -6.33
CA VAL A 126 -10.48 8.24 -5.03
C VAL A 126 -9.89 9.14 -3.94
N LEU A 127 -10.48 9.12 -2.74
CA LEU A 127 -9.78 9.59 -1.54
C LEU A 127 -8.92 8.44 -1.03
N ARG A 128 -7.65 8.69 -0.72
CA ARG A 128 -6.73 7.66 -0.22
C ARG A 128 -5.92 8.18 0.96
N VAL A 129 -5.78 7.34 1.98
CA VAL A 129 -4.80 7.50 3.06
C VAL A 129 -3.56 6.71 2.64
N GLN A 130 -2.46 7.40 2.37
CA GLN A 130 -1.20 6.78 1.96
C GLN A 130 -0.39 6.30 3.17
N ASP A 131 0.65 5.49 2.90
CA ASP A 131 1.50 4.90 3.94
C ASP A 131 2.38 5.91 4.67
N ASP A 132 2.74 7.00 4.02
CA ASP A 132 3.41 8.14 4.65
C ASP A 132 2.47 8.97 5.54
N GLY A 133 1.16 8.65 5.56
CA GLY A 133 0.15 9.38 6.30
C GLY A 133 -0.43 10.57 5.56
N GLU A 134 -0.11 10.75 4.28
CA GLU A 134 -0.74 11.75 3.44
C GLU A 134 -2.16 11.34 3.06
N VAL A 135 -3.12 12.26 3.21
CA VAL A 135 -4.48 12.08 2.68
C VAL A 135 -4.57 12.81 1.34
N VAL A 136 -4.81 12.06 0.26
CA VAL A 136 -4.90 12.62 -1.10
C VAL A 136 -6.23 12.32 -1.78
N VAL A 137 -6.60 13.19 -2.71
CA VAL A 137 -7.53 12.85 -3.80
C VAL A 137 -6.69 12.58 -5.04
N VAL A 138 -6.73 11.35 -5.53
CA VAL A 138 -5.88 10.87 -6.64
C VAL A 138 -6.74 10.22 -7.72
N ASP A 139 -6.43 10.46 -8.99
CA ASP A 139 -7.11 9.80 -10.11
C ASP A 139 -6.52 8.42 -10.46
N GLY A 140 -7.17 7.71 -11.38
CA GLY A 140 -6.71 6.39 -11.84
C GLY A 140 -5.39 6.40 -12.61
N GLY A 141 -4.89 7.57 -13.01
CA GLY A 141 -3.56 7.76 -13.60
C GLY A 141 -2.48 8.08 -12.55
N GLY A 142 -2.85 8.26 -11.28
CA GLY A 142 -1.95 8.60 -10.19
C GLY A 142 -1.74 10.11 -9.98
N ALA A 143 -2.44 10.98 -10.73
CA ALA A 143 -2.31 12.42 -10.51
C ALA A 143 -3.05 12.84 -9.23
N VAL A 144 -2.34 13.56 -8.35
CA VAL A 144 -2.90 14.10 -7.10
C VAL A 144 -3.57 15.44 -7.38
N HIS A 145 -4.87 15.53 -7.09
CA HIS A 145 -5.72 16.71 -7.29
C HIS A 145 -5.90 17.53 -6.02
N TRP A 146 -5.75 16.89 -4.86
CA TRP A 146 -5.79 17.52 -3.55
C TRP A 146 -4.94 16.72 -2.56
N SER A 147 -4.33 17.41 -1.60
CA SER A 147 -3.49 16.86 -0.54
C SER A 147 -3.78 17.62 0.76
N ALA A 148 -3.84 16.89 1.87
CA ALA A 148 -4.08 17.43 3.20
C ALA A 148 -2.81 18.04 3.83
N GLY A 149 -1.62 17.67 3.33
CA GLY A 149 -0.32 18.03 3.88
C GLY A 149 -0.03 17.33 5.21
N THR A 150 -0.41 16.05 5.32
CA THR A 150 -0.37 15.25 6.54
C THR A 150 0.73 14.19 6.58
N ALA A 151 1.54 14.08 5.51
CA ALA A 151 2.68 13.19 5.46
C ALA A 151 3.59 13.34 6.69
N LEU A 152 3.92 12.21 7.33
CA LEU A 152 4.83 12.13 8.48
C LEU A 152 6.25 12.57 8.11
N VAL A 153 6.69 12.20 6.91
CA VAL A 153 7.90 12.69 6.26
C VAL A 153 7.53 13.01 4.81
N PRO A 154 7.78 14.22 4.30
CA PRO A 154 7.35 14.59 2.97
C PRO A 154 8.11 13.81 1.89
N SER A 155 7.42 13.48 0.80
CA SER A 155 8.01 12.90 -0.40
C SER A 155 8.47 13.93 -1.42
N SER A 156 8.15 15.21 -1.22
CA SER A 156 8.45 16.26 -2.18
C SER A 156 8.88 17.59 -1.55
N LEU A 157 9.58 18.39 -2.36
CA LEU A 157 9.93 19.79 -2.10
C LEU A 157 9.47 20.64 -3.27
N ARG A 158 8.73 21.72 -2.96
CA ARG A 158 8.28 22.69 -3.97
C ARG A 158 9.09 23.98 -3.91
N ALA A 159 9.54 24.46 -5.05
CA ALA A 159 10.37 25.66 -5.15
C ALA A 159 9.62 26.93 -4.68
N PRO A 160 10.28 27.85 -3.95
CA PRO A 160 11.60 27.71 -3.33
C PRO A 160 11.53 26.92 -2.02
N ALA A 161 12.43 25.96 -1.83
CA ALA A 161 12.53 25.18 -0.59
C ALA A 161 13.99 24.81 -0.27
N ARG A 162 14.27 24.62 1.02
CA ARG A 162 15.55 24.10 1.53
C ARG A 162 15.28 22.97 2.50
N LEU A 163 15.96 21.84 2.29
CA LEU A 163 16.11 20.76 3.24
C LEU A 163 17.47 20.92 3.93
N ALA A 164 17.46 21.30 5.20
CA ALA A 164 18.68 21.51 5.98
C ALA A 164 19.35 20.17 6.35
N ALA A 165 20.57 20.23 6.90
CA ALA A 165 21.24 19.09 7.51
C ALA A 165 20.33 18.35 8.52
N GLY A 166 20.36 17.02 8.48
CA GLY A 166 19.43 16.14 9.20
C GLY A 166 18.04 16.02 8.55
N GLY A 167 17.71 16.88 7.58
CA GLY A 167 16.47 16.84 6.83
C GLY A 167 16.37 15.62 5.92
N THR A 168 15.15 15.15 5.71
CA THR A 168 14.87 13.97 4.90
C THR A 168 13.67 14.14 3.98
N LEU A 169 13.67 13.42 2.87
CA LEU A 169 12.47 13.05 2.12
C LEU A 169 12.32 11.53 2.13
N ALA A 170 11.10 11.03 2.21
CA ALA A 170 10.79 9.61 2.09
C ALA A 170 9.85 9.39 0.90
N SER A 171 10.02 8.30 0.14
CA SER A 171 8.97 7.93 -0.82
C SER A 171 7.64 7.67 -0.09
N PRO A 172 6.48 7.87 -0.73
CA PRO A 172 5.17 7.60 -0.13
C PRO A 172 5.03 6.19 0.47
N ASP A 173 5.65 5.18 -0.14
CA ASP A 173 5.72 3.81 0.37
C ASP A 173 6.77 3.61 1.50
N GLY A 174 7.52 4.66 1.85
CA GLY A 174 8.57 4.67 2.86
C GLY A 174 9.88 3.99 2.45
N ARG A 175 9.96 3.38 1.26
CA ARG A 175 11.05 2.49 0.83
C ARG A 175 12.35 3.19 0.49
N HIS A 176 12.28 4.45 0.11
CA HIS A 176 13.43 5.23 -0.31
C HIS A 176 13.60 6.46 0.57
N LEU A 177 14.85 6.86 0.79
CA LEU A 177 15.17 8.00 1.64
C LEU A 177 16.18 8.90 0.97
N LEU A 178 15.84 10.18 0.81
CA LEU A 178 16.84 11.22 0.59
C LEU A 178 17.23 11.82 1.93
N VAL A 179 18.52 11.77 2.29
CA VAL A 179 19.07 12.34 3.53
C VAL A 179 20.04 13.44 3.18
N VAL A 180 19.95 14.55 3.90
CA VAL A 180 21.05 15.51 4.01
C VAL A 180 21.80 15.17 5.30
N ASP A 181 22.95 14.51 5.19
CA ASP A 181 23.79 14.11 6.31
C ASP A 181 24.31 15.36 7.05
N GLU A 182 24.51 15.26 8.36
CA GLU A 182 25.19 16.28 9.18
C GLU A 182 26.63 16.55 8.71
N GLY A 183 27.31 15.55 8.14
CA GLY A 183 28.62 15.68 7.50
C GLY A 183 28.60 16.34 6.12
N GLY A 184 27.41 16.68 5.63
CA GLY A 184 27.20 17.51 4.44
C GLY A 184 27.10 16.80 3.10
N ASP A 185 26.82 15.50 3.12
CA ASP A 185 26.48 14.74 1.92
C ASP A 185 24.96 14.63 1.73
N VAL A 186 24.48 14.64 0.49
CA VAL A 186 23.07 14.35 0.17
C VAL A 186 22.99 12.97 -0.46
N ARG A 187 22.42 12.01 0.26
CA ARG A 187 22.37 10.60 -0.14
C ARG A 187 20.95 10.13 -0.36
N LEU A 188 20.74 9.41 -1.45
CA LEU A 188 19.54 8.63 -1.68
C LEU A 188 19.82 7.18 -1.31
N LEU A 189 19.08 6.65 -0.35
CA LEU A 189 19.17 5.28 0.14
C LEU A 189 17.98 4.46 -0.39
N GLY A 190 18.25 3.20 -0.70
CA GLY A 190 17.24 2.20 -1.04
C GLY A 190 16.63 1.53 0.20
N PRO A 191 15.65 0.62 -0.01
CA PRO A 191 14.98 -0.11 1.08
C PRO A 191 15.93 -1.02 1.88
N ASP A 192 17.03 -1.47 1.26
CA ASP A 192 18.12 -2.21 1.90
C ASP A 192 19.07 -1.33 2.75
N GLY A 193 18.79 -0.03 2.86
CA GLY A 193 19.63 0.96 3.53
C GLY A 193 20.92 1.30 2.78
N ARG A 194 21.16 0.71 1.60
CA ARG A 194 22.35 0.99 0.80
C ARG A 194 22.18 2.27 -0.01
N GLU A 195 23.27 2.98 -0.20
CA GLU A 195 23.32 4.16 -1.05
C GLU A 195 23.04 3.78 -2.52
N ARG A 196 22.15 4.54 -3.15
CA ARG A 196 21.81 4.46 -4.58
C ARG A 196 22.36 5.66 -5.34
N TRP A 197 22.44 6.82 -4.70
CA TRP A 197 23.02 8.04 -5.26
C TRP A 197 23.53 8.95 -4.14
N SER A 198 24.56 9.74 -4.43
CA SER A 198 25.15 10.70 -3.51
C SER A 198 25.65 11.94 -4.27
N THR A 199 25.61 13.11 -3.63
CA THR A 199 26.29 14.31 -4.14
C THR A 199 27.80 14.31 -3.87
N ALA A 200 28.27 13.41 -3.01
CA ALA A 200 29.64 13.28 -2.51
C ALA A 200 30.18 14.60 -1.96
N THR A 201 29.31 15.42 -1.38
CA THR A 201 29.65 16.71 -0.78
C THR A 201 30.03 16.52 0.68
N GLN A 202 30.81 17.45 1.23
CA GLN A 202 31.24 17.43 2.63
C GLN A 202 31.24 18.86 3.17
N GLY A 203 30.90 19.02 4.45
CA GLY A 203 30.92 20.30 5.14
C GLY A 203 29.81 20.42 6.17
N ASP A 204 30.01 21.29 7.15
CA ASP A 204 29.02 21.53 8.20
C ASP A 204 27.87 22.41 7.69
N GLY A 205 26.64 22.15 8.15
CA GLY A 205 25.48 23.02 7.87
C GLY A 205 24.97 23.02 6.41
N VAL A 206 25.41 22.04 5.63
CA VAL A 206 25.01 21.84 4.24
C VAL A 206 23.51 21.53 4.13
N GLY A 207 22.87 22.08 3.10
CA GLY A 207 21.46 21.86 2.77
C GLY A 207 21.23 21.63 1.28
N LEU A 208 20.18 20.87 0.97
CA LEU A 208 19.64 20.71 -0.37
C LEU A 208 18.59 21.79 -0.64
N GLU A 209 18.82 22.61 -1.67
CA GLU A 209 17.98 23.75 -2.03
C GLU A 209 17.37 23.58 -3.42
N LEU A 210 16.05 23.58 -3.50
CA LEU A 210 15.35 23.79 -4.77
C LEU A 210 15.05 25.28 -4.91
N ARG A 211 15.84 25.97 -5.75
CA ARG A 211 15.77 27.42 -5.91
C ARG A 211 14.62 27.83 -6.83
N ALA A 212 14.13 29.05 -6.68
CA ALA A 212 13.02 29.61 -7.48
C ALA A 212 13.27 29.63 -9.00
N ASN A 213 14.53 29.55 -9.44
CA ASN A 213 14.88 29.46 -10.86
C ASN A 213 14.90 28.01 -11.39
N GLY A 214 14.42 27.04 -10.61
CA GLY A 214 14.34 25.62 -10.95
C GLY A 214 15.65 24.85 -10.83
N ASN A 215 16.69 25.43 -10.23
CA ASN A 215 17.95 24.73 -10.00
C ASN A 215 17.95 24.03 -8.64
N LEU A 216 18.21 22.73 -8.62
CA LEU A 216 18.51 21.97 -7.40
C LEU A 216 20.00 22.08 -7.08
N VAL A 217 20.32 22.52 -5.86
CA VAL A 217 21.66 22.90 -5.41
C VAL A 217 21.95 22.30 -4.04
N VAL A 218 23.17 21.84 -3.80
CA VAL A 218 23.68 21.64 -2.44
C VAL A 218 24.59 22.80 -2.09
N ALA A 219 24.30 23.46 -0.98
CA ALA A 219 25.05 24.62 -0.50
C ALA A 219 25.22 24.60 1.02
N ASP A 220 26.32 25.18 1.50
CA ASP A 220 26.56 25.40 2.93
C ASP A 220 25.74 26.60 3.48
N GLU A 221 25.94 26.93 4.76
CA GLU A 221 25.22 28.03 5.42
C GLU A 221 25.58 29.42 4.87
N ASP A 222 26.80 29.59 4.35
CA ASP A 222 27.26 30.83 3.73
C ASP A 222 26.75 30.98 2.28
N GLY A 223 26.07 29.95 1.76
CA GLY A 223 25.53 29.90 0.41
C GLY A 223 26.58 29.53 -0.65
N GLU A 224 27.76 29.07 -0.24
CA GLU A 224 28.73 28.47 -1.14
C GLU A 224 28.14 27.19 -1.71
N ARG A 225 28.16 27.10 -3.04
CA ARG A 225 27.56 25.98 -3.77
C ARG A 225 28.56 24.86 -3.94
N LEU A 226 28.27 23.72 -3.33
CA LEU A 226 29.07 22.50 -3.38
C LEU A 226 28.67 21.59 -4.57
N TRP A 227 27.37 21.51 -4.89
CA TRP A 227 26.85 20.71 -6.02
C TRP A 227 25.67 21.40 -6.73
N ARG A 228 25.39 21.02 -8.00
CA ARG A 228 24.16 21.44 -8.72
C ARG A 228 23.72 20.47 -9.81
N SER A 229 22.40 20.42 -10.01
CA SER A 229 21.70 19.71 -11.09
C SER A 229 21.83 20.36 -12.47
N ARG A 230 22.14 21.67 -12.52
CA ARG A 230 22.25 22.49 -13.76
C ARG A 230 20.92 22.68 -14.50
N THR A 231 19.82 22.77 -13.77
CA THR A 231 18.46 22.93 -14.32
C THR A 231 17.92 24.37 -14.21
N ALA A 232 18.79 25.34 -13.91
CA ALA A 232 18.40 26.75 -13.85
C ALA A 232 17.74 27.22 -15.16
N GLY A 233 16.60 27.89 -15.06
CA GLY A 233 15.85 28.41 -16.21
C GLY A 233 15.06 27.35 -17.00
N GLN A 234 14.90 26.14 -16.45
CA GLN A 234 14.08 25.09 -17.05
C GLN A 234 12.70 24.95 -16.40
N ASP A 235 12.30 25.94 -15.58
CA ASP A 235 10.99 26.04 -14.92
C ASP A 235 10.61 24.80 -14.10
N ALA A 236 11.60 24.09 -13.57
CA ALA A 236 11.36 23.01 -12.62
C ALA A 236 10.84 23.60 -11.31
N THR A 237 9.77 23.01 -10.77
CA THR A 237 9.07 23.51 -9.58
C THR A 237 9.02 22.52 -8.45
N THR A 238 9.16 21.22 -8.74
CA THR A 238 8.92 20.17 -7.74
C THR A 238 10.00 19.09 -7.81
N LEU A 239 10.68 18.85 -6.70
CA LEU A 239 11.51 17.67 -6.48
C LEU A 239 10.65 16.62 -5.77
N THR A 240 10.58 15.40 -6.29
CA THR A 240 9.79 14.30 -5.71
C THR A 240 10.64 13.06 -5.61
N LEU A 241 10.65 12.42 -4.44
CA LEU A 241 11.13 11.06 -4.26
C LEU A 241 9.95 10.11 -4.48
N GLN A 242 10.07 9.28 -5.51
CA GLN A 242 9.02 8.36 -5.95
C GLN A 242 9.19 6.97 -5.30
N ASP A 243 8.12 6.18 -5.28
CA ASP A 243 8.11 4.78 -4.75
C ASP A 243 9.05 3.84 -5.51
N ASP A 244 9.43 4.19 -6.73
CA ASP A 244 10.46 3.48 -7.49
C ASP A 244 11.88 3.88 -7.04
N GLY A 245 12.04 4.80 -6.11
CA GLY A 245 13.35 5.27 -5.65
C GLY A 245 14.06 6.18 -6.63
N ASN A 246 13.35 6.73 -7.61
CA ASN A 246 13.86 7.80 -8.43
C ASN A 246 13.59 9.16 -7.76
N LEU A 247 14.63 10.00 -7.68
CA LEU A 247 14.48 11.38 -7.26
C LEU A 247 14.32 12.24 -8.51
N VAL A 248 13.12 12.73 -8.73
CA VAL A 248 12.71 13.43 -9.96
C VAL A 248 12.50 14.90 -9.68
N LEU A 249 13.12 15.75 -10.51
CA LEU A 249 12.84 17.18 -10.57
C LEU A 249 11.97 17.43 -11.81
N ALA A 250 10.76 17.94 -11.60
CA ALA A 250 9.75 18.13 -12.64
C ALA A 250 9.17 19.56 -12.66
N ARG A 251 8.52 19.91 -13.77
CA ARG A 251 7.69 21.11 -13.92
C ARG A 251 6.27 20.88 -13.39
N ASP A 252 5.47 21.94 -13.33
CA ASP A 252 4.06 21.86 -12.91
C ASP A 252 3.17 21.01 -13.82
N ASP A 253 3.56 20.80 -15.08
CA ASP A 253 2.87 19.90 -16.01
C ASP A 253 3.30 18.42 -15.89
N GLY A 254 4.15 18.10 -14.90
CA GLY A 254 4.69 16.76 -14.66
C GLY A 254 5.88 16.38 -15.53
N SER A 255 6.30 17.24 -16.48
CA SER A 255 7.46 16.94 -17.33
C SER A 255 8.75 16.91 -16.51
N VAL A 256 9.51 15.82 -16.65
CA VAL A 256 10.76 15.59 -15.94
C VAL A 256 11.89 16.42 -16.56
N VAL A 257 12.63 17.12 -15.70
CA VAL A 257 13.72 18.04 -16.06
C VAL A 257 15.09 17.50 -15.64
N TRP A 258 15.11 16.78 -14.51
CA TRP A 258 16.27 16.03 -14.03
C TRP A 258 15.80 14.83 -13.21
N SER A 259 16.64 13.80 -13.14
CA SER A 259 16.40 12.62 -12.32
C SER A 259 17.74 12.09 -11.81
N SER A 260 17.73 11.48 -10.62
CA SER A 260 18.90 10.77 -10.07
C SER A 260 19.30 9.55 -10.91
N GLY A 261 18.40 9.02 -11.74
CA GLY A 261 18.63 7.83 -12.55
C GLY A 261 18.70 6.55 -11.72
N THR A 262 18.06 6.54 -10.55
CA THR A 262 18.10 5.43 -9.58
C THR A 262 16.80 4.63 -9.41
N PRO A 263 15.88 4.55 -10.39
CA PRO A 263 14.68 3.75 -10.16
C PRO A 263 15.06 2.28 -9.90
N VAL A 264 14.69 1.79 -8.72
CA VAL A 264 14.25 0.41 -8.52
C VAL A 264 12.94 0.31 -9.28
N GLY A 265 13.01 -0.20 -10.50
CA GLY A 265 11.87 -0.22 -11.41
C GLY A 265 10.59 -0.81 -10.78
N PRO A 266 9.40 -0.51 -11.32
CA PRO A 266 8.16 -0.99 -10.75
C PRO A 266 8.17 -2.51 -10.58
N SER A 267 7.56 -3.02 -9.52
CA SER A 267 7.45 -4.46 -9.27
C SER A 267 6.45 -5.15 -10.20
N ARG A 268 5.77 -4.42 -11.09
CA ARG A 268 4.76 -4.97 -12.00
C ARG A 268 4.74 -4.32 -13.37
N LEU A 269 4.55 -5.14 -14.40
CA LEU A 269 4.23 -4.74 -15.77
C LEU A 269 2.94 -5.46 -16.19
N GLY A 270 1.84 -4.72 -16.30
CA GLY A 270 0.51 -5.25 -16.62
C GLY A 270 0.26 -5.52 -18.11
N PRO A 271 -0.92 -6.03 -18.47
CA PRO A 271 -1.33 -6.25 -19.86
C PRO A 271 -1.15 -5.00 -20.72
N GLY A 272 -0.63 -5.17 -21.93
CA GLY A 272 -0.31 -4.07 -22.84
C GLY A 272 0.96 -3.29 -22.48
N GLY A 273 1.52 -3.52 -21.30
CA GLY A 273 2.74 -2.88 -20.82
C GLY A 273 3.97 -3.27 -21.64
N SER A 274 4.92 -2.33 -21.77
CA SER A 274 6.18 -2.57 -22.48
C SER A 274 7.36 -1.91 -21.79
N MET A 275 8.55 -2.49 -21.96
CA MET A 275 9.80 -2.01 -21.38
C MET A 275 10.94 -2.16 -22.39
N ALA A 276 11.80 -1.15 -22.51
CA ALA A 276 13.04 -1.20 -23.27
C ALA A 276 14.15 -0.49 -22.47
N ALA A 277 15.42 -0.78 -22.77
CA ALA A 277 16.54 -0.13 -22.09
C ALA A 277 16.46 1.42 -22.22
N PRO A 278 16.75 2.18 -21.14
CA PRO A 278 17.32 1.75 -19.86
C PRO A 278 16.29 1.39 -18.77
N ALA A 279 15.00 1.29 -19.10
CA ALA A 279 13.97 0.95 -18.11
C ALA A 279 14.18 -0.47 -17.55
N SER A 280 13.76 -0.64 -16.29
CA SER A 280 13.86 -1.88 -15.53
C SER A 280 12.59 -2.11 -14.72
N LEU A 281 12.39 -3.32 -14.23
CA LEU A 281 11.54 -3.68 -13.11
C LEU A 281 12.42 -4.05 -11.90
N GLY A 282 11.88 -3.99 -10.70
CA GLY A 282 12.62 -4.24 -9.46
C GLY A 282 11.74 -4.85 -8.38
N SER A 283 12.32 -5.71 -7.52
CA SER A 283 11.61 -6.24 -6.37
C SER A 283 11.40 -5.17 -5.29
N PRO A 284 10.45 -5.37 -4.36
CA PRO A 284 10.26 -4.51 -3.20
C PRO A 284 11.55 -4.25 -2.40
N SER A 285 12.42 -5.25 -2.21
CA SER A 285 13.72 -5.05 -1.56
C SER A 285 14.79 -4.38 -2.44
N GLY A 286 14.54 -4.26 -3.75
CA GLY A 286 15.52 -3.79 -4.72
C GLY A 286 16.66 -4.77 -5.03
N HIS A 287 16.65 -5.97 -4.46
CA HIS A 287 17.66 -7.01 -4.73
C HIS A 287 17.46 -7.62 -6.11
N VAL A 288 16.22 -7.91 -6.53
CA VAL A 288 15.94 -8.43 -7.86
C VAL A 288 15.72 -7.28 -8.81
N ARG A 289 16.46 -7.27 -9.92
CA ARG A 289 16.28 -6.33 -11.02
C ARG A 289 16.04 -7.08 -12.31
N VAL A 290 15.05 -6.63 -13.07
CA VAL A 290 14.76 -7.16 -14.41
C VAL A 290 14.94 -6.04 -15.42
N ASP A 291 15.83 -6.21 -16.38
CA ASP A 291 16.07 -5.17 -17.39
C ASP A 291 16.52 -5.75 -18.71
N VAL A 292 16.61 -4.89 -19.73
CA VAL A 292 17.15 -5.27 -21.03
C VAL A 292 18.63 -4.88 -21.11
N ARG A 293 19.52 -5.88 -21.17
CA ARG A 293 20.97 -5.73 -21.35
C ARG A 293 21.42 -6.59 -22.52
N ASP A 294 22.25 -6.02 -23.40
CA ASP A 294 22.87 -6.75 -24.52
C ASP A 294 21.86 -7.60 -25.31
N GLY A 295 20.71 -7.00 -25.64
CA GLY A 295 19.67 -7.64 -26.43
C GLY A 295 18.88 -8.75 -25.71
N ARG A 296 19.04 -8.88 -24.40
CA ARG A 296 18.43 -9.91 -23.55
C ARG A 296 17.57 -9.31 -22.46
N LEU A 297 16.50 -10.02 -22.11
CA LEU A 297 15.87 -9.84 -20.81
C LEU A 297 16.76 -10.51 -19.76
N VAL A 298 17.23 -9.73 -18.79
CA VAL A 298 18.14 -10.18 -17.74
C VAL A 298 17.44 -10.02 -16.40
N VAL A 299 17.47 -11.08 -15.59
CA VAL A 299 17.12 -11.05 -14.17
C VAL A 299 18.43 -11.09 -13.39
N ALA A 300 18.66 -10.12 -12.53
CA ALA A 300 19.83 -10.01 -11.68
C ALA A 300 19.45 -9.93 -10.21
N TYR A 301 20.30 -10.48 -9.33
CA TYR A 301 20.20 -10.36 -7.87
C TYR A 301 21.43 -9.60 -7.36
N ASP A 302 21.26 -8.45 -6.71
CA ASP A 302 22.37 -7.59 -6.25
C ASP A 302 23.39 -7.25 -7.37
N GLY A 303 22.87 -7.09 -8.59
CA GLY A 303 23.67 -6.79 -9.79
C GLY A 303 24.25 -8.02 -10.50
N GLU A 304 24.28 -9.18 -9.85
CA GLU A 304 24.75 -10.44 -10.44
C GLU A 304 23.64 -11.07 -11.30
N PRO A 305 23.87 -11.29 -12.62
CA PRO A 305 22.88 -11.97 -13.47
C PRO A 305 22.60 -13.39 -12.98
N VAL A 306 21.35 -13.69 -12.68
CA VAL A 306 20.89 -15.03 -12.26
C VAL A 306 20.20 -15.78 -13.39
N TRP A 307 19.65 -15.04 -14.35
CA TRP A 307 19.05 -15.59 -15.57
C TRP A 307 19.12 -14.55 -16.69
N ALA A 308 19.25 -15.02 -17.93
CA ALA A 308 19.06 -14.22 -19.12
C ALA A 308 18.33 -15.04 -20.18
N SER A 309 17.48 -14.38 -20.97
CA SER A 309 16.88 -14.97 -22.15
C SER A 309 17.96 -15.38 -23.17
N ASP A 310 17.66 -16.36 -24.01
CA ASP A 310 18.64 -17.03 -24.87
C ASP A 310 19.01 -16.25 -26.14
N GLN A 311 18.11 -15.40 -26.64
CA GLN A 311 18.37 -14.60 -27.85
C GLN A 311 19.40 -13.48 -27.62
N ASP A 312 20.05 -13.01 -28.68
CA ASP A 312 21.02 -11.91 -28.66
C ASP A 312 20.70 -10.92 -29.77
N VAL A 313 19.67 -10.10 -29.55
CA VAL A 313 19.18 -9.15 -30.57
C VAL A 313 19.23 -7.74 -30.00
N PRO A 314 20.09 -6.84 -30.50
CA PRO A 314 20.18 -5.49 -29.99
C PRO A 314 18.86 -4.72 -30.11
N GLY A 315 18.58 -3.87 -29.12
CA GLY A 315 17.43 -2.95 -29.16
C GLY A 315 16.07 -3.61 -28.95
N VAL A 316 16.01 -4.78 -28.31
CA VAL A 316 14.74 -5.45 -28.03
C VAL A 316 13.87 -4.67 -27.04
N GLN A 317 12.56 -4.77 -27.25
CA GLN A 317 11.52 -4.30 -26.33
C GLN A 317 10.77 -5.50 -25.76
N VAL A 318 10.60 -5.55 -24.45
CA VAL A 318 9.73 -6.48 -23.75
C VAL A 318 8.29 -5.95 -23.81
N ARG A 319 7.32 -6.82 -24.09
CA ARG A 319 5.89 -6.49 -24.06
C ARG A 319 5.10 -7.60 -23.38
N VAL A 320 4.21 -7.24 -22.47
CA VAL A 320 3.16 -8.14 -21.96
C VAL A 320 1.94 -7.96 -22.86
N GLY A 321 1.60 -9.00 -23.61
CA GLY A 321 0.45 -9.02 -24.51
C GLY A 321 -0.87 -8.96 -23.73
N GLU A 322 -1.91 -8.43 -24.37
CA GLU A 322 -3.29 -8.47 -23.84
C GLU A 322 -3.81 -9.91 -23.66
N ASP A 323 -3.21 -10.86 -24.38
CA ASP A 323 -3.45 -12.29 -24.30
C ASP A 323 -2.62 -12.98 -23.20
N GLY A 324 -1.80 -12.25 -22.45
CA GLY A 324 -0.98 -12.78 -21.37
C GLY A 324 0.32 -13.46 -21.80
N ASP A 325 0.77 -13.29 -23.05
CA ASP A 325 2.12 -13.70 -23.47
C ASP A 325 3.15 -12.59 -23.20
N VAL A 326 4.34 -12.93 -22.71
CA VAL A 326 5.46 -11.96 -22.66
C VAL A 326 6.32 -12.18 -23.87
N VAL A 327 6.49 -11.14 -24.68
CA VAL A 327 7.19 -11.20 -25.97
C VAL A 327 8.33 -10.19 -25.99
N LEU A 328 9.52 -10.61 -26.40
CA LEU A 328 10.58 -9.70 -26.79
C LEU A 328 10.49 -9.45 -28.29
N LEU A 329 10.40 -8.18 -28.66
CA LEU A 329 10.27 -7.71 -30.03
C LEU A 329 11.58 -7.02 -30.44
N ASP A 330 12.07 -7.28 -31.66
CA ASP A 330 13.18 -6.52 -32.24
C ASP A 330 12.74 -5.10 -32.67
N VAL A 331 13.69 -4.32 -33.20
CA VAL A 331 13.44 -2.95 -33.67
C VAL A 331 12.45 -2.84 -34.83
N ALA A 332 12.20 -3.94 -35.55
CA ALA A 332 11.20 -4.01 -36.61
C ALA A 332 9.82 -4.49 -36.08
N GLY A 333 9.72 -4.80 -34.78
CA GLY A 333 8.52 -5.33 -34.14
C GLY A 333 8.33 -6.83 -34.34
N ALA A 334 9.34 -7.58 -34.78
CA ALA A 334 9.26 -9.02 -34.93
C ALA A 334 9.59 -9.73 -33.60
N PRO A 335 8.84 -10.78 -33.22
CA PRO A 335 9.08 -11.50 -31.98
C PRO A 335 10.35 -12.36 -32.08
N VAL A 336 11.29 -12.13 -31.17
CA VAL A 336 12.56 -12.87 -31.08
C VAL A 336 12.61 -13.84 -29.91
N TRP A 337 11.73 -13.67 -28.92
CA TRP A 337 11.53 -14.59 -27.78
C TRP A 337 10.11 -14.45 -27.22
N ARG A 338 9.59 -15.50 -26.58
CA ARG A 338 8.30 -15.47 -25.86
C ARG A 338 8.21 -16.48 -24.72
N THR A 339 7.33 -16.22 -23.74
CA THR A 339 7.02 -17.16 -22.64
C THR A 339 6.14 -18.33 -23.08
N GLY A 340 5.30 -18.14 -24.10
CA GLY A 340 4.37 -19.18 -24.59
C GLY A 340 3.11 -19.30 -23.73
N THR A 341 2.67 -18.19 -23.11
CA THR A 341 1.58 -18.15 -22.12
C THR A 341 0.31 -17.47 -22.65
N ALA A 342 0.21 -17.29 -23.96
CA ALA A 342 -0.96 -16.71 -24.62
C ALA A 342 -2.28 -17.42 -24.26
N GLY A 343 -3.37 -16.65 -24.21
CA GLY A 343 -4.71 -17.11 -23.83
C GLY A 343 -5.08 -16.84 -22.37
N GLN A 344 -4.28 -16.05 -21.66
CA GLN A 344 -4.42 -15.69 -20.25
C GLN A 344 -4.63 -14.16 -20.10
N PRO A 345 -5.78 -13.62 -20.51
CA PRO A 345 -6.02 -12.18 -20.44
C PRO A 345 -5.95 -11.67 -19.00
N GLY A 346 -5.39 -10.47 -18.83
CA GLY A 346 -5.18 -9.89 -17.51
C GLY A 346 -3.90 -10.34 -16.81
N ALA A 347 -3.09 -11.22 -17.43
CA ALA A 347 -1.81 -11.62 -16.85
C ALA A 347 -0.82 -10.43 -16.77
N ALA A 348 0.00 -10.43 -15.72
CA ALA A 348 0.99 -9.40 -15.47
C ALA A 348 2.33 -10.00 -15.05
N LEU A 349 3.41 -9.40 -15.53
CA LEU A 349 4.75 -9.69 -15.05
C LEU A 349 4.95 -9.01 -13.69
N VAL A 350 5.40 -9.75 -12.67
CA VAL A 350 5.55 -9.30 -11.27
C VAL A 350 6.95 -9.67 -10.80
N VAL A 351 7.67 -8.72 -10.20
CA VAL A 351 8.97 -8.94 -9.57
C VAL A 351 8.76 -9.00 -8.06
N GLU A 352 9.03 -10.17 -7.49
CA GLU A 352 9.06 -10.42 -6.05
C GLU A 352 10.51 -10.50 -5.59
N ASP A 353 10.75 -10.51 -4.28
CA ASP A 353 12.11 -10.52 -3.72
C ASP A 353 12.93 -11.75 -4.09
N GLN A 354 12.26 -12.82 -4.53
CA GLN A 354 12.89 -14.10 -4.84
C GLN A 354 12.54 -14.64 -6.24
N ALA A 355 11.75 -13.91 -7.03
CA ALA A 355 11.39 -14.37 -8.36
C ALA A 355 10.89 -13.25 -9.28
N LEU A 356 11.07 -13.46 -10.58
CA LEU A 356 10.21 -12.87 -11.61
C LEU A 356 9.08 -13.84 -11.93
N LEU A 357 7.83 -13.41 -11.79
CA LEU A 357 6.64 -14.20 -12.07
C LEU A 357 5.81 -13.58 -13.20
N LEU A 358 5.13 -14.41 -13.97
CA LEU A 358 3.98 -14.01 -14.77
C LEU A 358 2.74 -14.57 -14.09
N ARG A 359 1.92 -13.71 -13.48
CA ARG A 359 0.71 -14.10 -12.75
C ARG A 359 -0.53 -13.84 -13.58
N ALA A 360 -1.45 -14.80 -13.62
CA ALA A 360 -2.79 -14.67 -14.18
C ALA A 360 -3.67 -13.74 -13.31
N ALA A 361 -4.81 -13.31 -13.86
CA ALA A 361 -5.75 -12.44 -13.16
C ALA A 361 -6.35 -13.06 -11.88
N ASP A 362 -6.40 -14.39 -11.81
CA ASP A 362 -6.85 -15.15 -10.64
C ASP A 362 -5.73 -15.42 -9.62
N GLY A 363 -4.52 -14.92 -9.87
CA GLY A 363 -3.35 -15.07 -9.02
C GLY A 363 -2.46 -16.28 -9.32
N ALA A 364 -2.86 -17.17 -10.24
CA ALA A 364 -2.08 -18.34 -10.60
C ALA A 364 -0.76 -17.97 -11.31
N THR A 365 0.35 -18.63 -10.97
CA THR A 365 1.63 -18.43 -11.65
C THR A 365 1.66 -19.20 -12.97
N LEU A 366 1.80 -18.49 -14.08
CA LEU A 366 1.84 -19.03 -15.45
C LEU A 366 3.27 -19.34 -15.90
N TRP A 367 4.23 -18.52 -15.48
CA TRP A 367 5.64 -18.65 -15.78
C TRP A 367 6.47 -17.98 -14.67
N GLN A 368 7.69 -18.46 -14.44
CA GLN A 368 8.54 -17.93 -13.39
C GLN A 368 10.03 -18.10 -13.67
N ILE A 369 10.84 -17.21 -13.10
CA ILE A 369 12.28 -17.30 -12.95
C ILE A 369 12.60 -17.06 -11.47
N ALA A 370 12.97 -18.13 -10.77
CA ALA A 370 13.36 -18.04 -9.37
C ALA A 370 14.81 -17.54 -9.24
N VAL A 371 15.07 -16.74 -8.23
CA VAL A 371 16.42 -16.46 -7.75
C VAL A 371 16.99 -17.75 -7.16
N PRO A 372 18.23 -18.16 -7.50
CA PRO A 372 18.85 -19.34 -6.91
C PRO A 372 18.91 -19.25 -5.39
N GLU A 373 18.53 -20.33 -4.69
CA GLU A 373 18.55 -20.44 -3.21
C GLU A 373 19.91 -20.11 -2.57
N ARG A 374 21.01 -20.19 -3.32
CA ARG A 374 22.34 -19.79 -2.84
C ARG A 374 22.53 -18.27 -2.72
N LEU A 375 21.70 -17.50 -3.40
CA LEU A 375 21.68 -16.03 -3.43
C LEU A 375 20.51 -15.48 -2.61
N ALA A 376 19.43 -16.25 -2.52
CA ALA A 376 18.22 -15.99 -1.76
C ALA A 376 18.29 -16.63 -0.35
N PRO A 377 18.17 -15.88 0.76
CA PRO A 377 17.93 -16.52 2.06
C PRO A 377 16.59 -17.29 2.01
N ALA A 378 16.61 -18.56 2.44
CA ALA A 378 15.54 -19.54 2.19
C ALA A 378 14.18 -19.13 2.76
N GLY A 379 13.15 -19.05 1.90
CA GLY A 379 11.76 -18.80 2.28
C GLY A 379 10.87 -20.01 1.99
N VAL A 380 10.77 -20.95 2.92
CA VAL A 380 9.54 -21.74 3.08
C VAL A 380 8.63 -20.86 3.91
N GLN A 381 7.47 -20.45 3.38
CA GLN A 381 6.47 -19.72 4.15
C GLN A 381 6.12 -20.54 5.40
N PRO A 382 6.41 -20.03 6.61
CA PRO A 382 6.09 -20.69 7.87
C PRO A 382 4.60 -21.06 7.96
N THR A 383 4.26 -22.35 8.08
CA THR A 383 2.86 -22.74 8.36
C THR A 383 2.49 -22.52 9.82
N ARG A 384 3.49 -22.37 10.71
CA ARG A 384 3.34 -22.01 12.12
C ARG A 384 3.90 -20.62 12.34
N CYS A 385 3.17 -19.78 13.08
CA CYS A 385 3.61 -18.40 13.32
C CYS A 385 4.93 -18.31 14.09
N GLU A 386 5.25 -19.30 14.93
CA GLU A 386 6.53 -19.37 15.65
C GLU A 386 7.75 -19.54 14.74
N ASP A 387 7.55 -19.99 13.50
CA ASP A 387 8.62 -20.17 12.52
C ASP A 387 8.86 -18.88 11.68
N VAL A 388 8.11 -17.80 11.90
CA VAL A 388 8.33 -16.48 11.25
C VAL A 388 9.36 -15.66 12.04
N ASP A 389 10.63 -15.80 11.67
CA ASP A 389 11.77 -15.25 12.41
C ASP A 389 12.21 -13.85 11.98
N GLY A 390 11.65 -13.31 10.89
CA GLY A 390 11.97 -11.98 10.35
C GLY A 390 10.81 -11.32 9.58
N PRO A 391 11.00 -10.07 9.11
CA PRO A 391 10.04 -9.37 8.27
C PRO A 391 9.63 -10.15 7.03
N VAL A 392 8.40 -9.94 6.59
CA VAL A 392 7.82 -10.56 5.38
C VAL A 392 7.35 -9.46 4.44
N ALA A 393 7.42 -9.71 3.13
CA ALA A 393 6.91 -8.79 2.11
C ALA A 393 5.36 -8.82 2.06
N GLU A 394 4.74 -7.82 1.43
CA GLU A 394 3.27 -7.71 1.36
C GLU A 394 2.63 -8.94 0.66
N ASP A 395 3.28 -9.49 -0.36
CA ASP A 395 2.81 -10.67 -1.10
C ASP A 395 2.90 -11.99 -0.31
N ALA A 396 3.68 -12.00 0.77
CA ALA A 396 3.72 -13.07 1.76
C ALA A 396 2.62 -12.91 2.82
N THR A 397 1.73 -11.93 2.68
CA THR A 397 0.59 -11.70 3.57
C THR A 397 -0.74 -11.93 2.85
N VAL A 398 -1.79 -12.07 3.64
CA VAL A 398 -3.18 -12.19 3.16
C VAL A 398 -4.06 -11.18 3.86
N LEU A 399 -5.13 -10.75 3.19
CA LEU A 399 -6.22 -10.02 3.83
C LEU A 399 -7.16 -11.03 4.50
N THR A 400 -7.45 -10.78 5.77
CA THR A 400 -8.56 -11.44 6.48
C THR A 400 -9.92 -11.04 5.90
N ARG A 401 -10.99 -11.74 6.27
CA ARG A 401 -12.36 -11.35 5.85
C ARG A 401 -12.76 -9.98 6.38
N ALA A 402 -12.12 -9.51 7.45
CA ALA A 402 -12.29 -8.19 8.04
C ALA A 402 -11.37 -7.11 7.43
N GLY A 403 -10.59 -7.43 6.38
CA GLY A 403 -9.72 -6.47 5.70
C GLY A 403 -8.38 -6.21 6.41
N ILE A 404 -8.07 -6.92 7.50
CA ILE A 404 -6.78 -6.79 8.19
C ILE A 404 -5.75 -7.65 7.46
N ARG A 405 -4.66 -7.04 7.00
CA ARG A 405 -3.54 -7.75 6.36
C ARG A 405 -2.67 -8.43 7.42
N VAL A 406 -2.39 -9.73 7.31
CA VAL A 406 -1.52 -10.47 8.25
C VAL A 406 -0.80 -11.61 7.53
N HIS A 407 0.17 -12.23 8.20
CA HIS A 407 0.79 -13.46 7.70
C HIS A 407 -0.25 -14.60 7.63
N PRO A 408 -0.21 -15.49 6.60
CA PRO A 408 -1.19 -16.56 6.42
C PRO A 408 -1.41 -17.43 7.66
N CYS A 409 -0.35 -17.67 8.45
CA CYS A 409 -0.43 -18.46 9.68
C CYS A 409 -1.40 -17.89 10.73
N LEU A 410 -1.66 -16.57 10.72
CA LEU A 410 -2.49 -15.87 11.71
C LEU A 410 -3.92 -15.61 11.18
N ALA A 411 -4.13 -15.60 9.87
CA ALA A 411 -5.35 -15.11 9.24
C ALA A 411 -6.63 -15.82 9.69
N GLU A 412 -6.63 -17.16 9.72
CA GLU A 412 -7.84 -17.93 10.12
C GLU A 412 -8.19 -17.73 11.59
N ALA A 413 -7.18 -17.70 12.46
CA ALA A 413 -7.38 -17.50 13.90
C ALA A 413 -7.92 -16.09 14.19
N LEU A 414 -7.38 -15.07 13.49
CA LEU A 414 -7.84 -13.70 13.60
C LEU A 414 -9.29 -13.54 13.13
N ASP A 415 -9.66 -14.12 11.98
CA ASP A 415 -11.04 -14.11 11.51
C ASP A 415 -12.02 -14.76 12.50
N ALA A 416 -11.62 -15.90 13.08
CA ALA A 416 -12.44 -16.58 14.09
C ALA A 416 -12.62 -15.74 15.35
N MET A 417 -11.55 -15.06 15.80
CA MET A 417 -11.60 -14.15 16.95
C MET A 417 -12.54 -12.97 16.68
N LEU A 418 -12.41 -12.30 15.53
CA LEU A 418 -13.23 -11.14 15.17
C LEU A 418 -14.70 -11.53 15.02
N ALA A 419 -15.00 -12.71 14.48
CA ALA A 419 -16.35 -13.24 14.39
C ALA A 419 -16.94 -13.52 15.79
N ALA A 420 -16.18 -14.16 16.67
CA ALA A 420 -16.62 -14.43 18.05
C ALA A 420 -16.88 -13.14 18.85
N ALA A 421 -16.01 -12.14 18.70
CA ALA A 421 -16.23 -10.83 19.30
C ALA A 421 -17.53 -10.19 18.80
N ALA A 422 -17.79 -10.26 17.49
CA ALA A 422 -19.00 -9.70 16.89
C ALA A 422 -20.27 -10.42 17.36
N ASP A 423 -20.23 -11.75 17.54
CA ASP A 423 -21.34 -12.54 18.09
C ASP A 423 -21.67 -12.13 19.54
N ASP A 424 -20.66 -11.68 20.30
CA ASP A 424 -20.80 -11.12 21.64
C ASP A 424 -21.13 -9.60 21.64
N GLY A 425 -21.36 -9.00 20.47
CA GLY A 425 -21.72 -7.59 20.31
C GLY A 425 -20.54 -6.62 20.34
N VAL A 426 -19.31 -7.12 20.20
CA VAL A 426 -18.06 -6.36 20.15
C VAL A 426 -17.55 -6.33 18.71
N VAL A 427 -17.73 -5.20 18.01
CA VAL A 427 -17.24 -5.04 16.64
C VAL A 427 -15.86 -4.40 16.65
N LEU A 428 -14.86 -5.16 16.18
CA LEU A 428 -13.47 -4.74 16.09
C LEU A 428 -13.04 -4.55 14.63
N HIS A 429 -12.17 -3.57 14.42
CA HIS A 429 -11.44 -3.33 13.17
C HIS A 429 -9.95 -3.19 13.48
N GLY A 430 -9.08 -2.98 12.50
CA GLY A 430 -7.67 -2.73 12.79
C GLY A 430 -6.73 -2.85 11.60
N GLY A 431 -5.45 -2.60 11.86
CA GLY A 431 -4.34 -2.86 10.94
C GLY A 431 -3.50 -4.04 11.44
N GLY A 432 -2.71 -4.66 10.57
CA GLY A 432 -1.93 -5.84 10.92
C GLY A 432 -0.49 -5.76 10.45
N TRP A 433 -0.22 -6.23 9.24
CA TRP A 433 1.10 -6.18 8.66
C TRP A 433 1.50 -4.73 8.37
N ARG A 434 2.77 -4.44 8.62
CA ARG A 434 3.43 -3.18 8.26
C ARG A 434 4.76 -3.54 7.64
N SER A 435 5.12 -2.98 6.50
CA SER A 435 6.40 -3.26 5.86
C SER A 435 7.59 -2.79 6.72
N ALA A 436 8.78 -3.31 6.45
CA ALA A 436 10.00 -2.84 7.12
C ALA A 436 10.24 -1.34 6.87
N GLU A 437 9.79 -0.86 5.71
CA GLU A 437 9.95 0.51 5.27
C GLU A 437 8.97 1.46 5.97
N GLN A 438 7.75 1.00 6.23
CA GLN A 438 6.81 1.69 7.10
C GLN A 438 7.30 1.70 8.57
N GLN A 439 7.98 0.64 9.03
CA GLN A 439 8.62 0.63 10.36
C GLN A 439 9.73 1.69 10.45
N ILE A 440 10.52 1.83 9.39
CA ILE A 440 11.55 2.86 9.27
C ILE A 440 10.93 4.26 9.27
N ALA A 441 9.86 4.49 8.49
CA ALA A 441 9.17 5.77 8.45
C ALA A 441 8.64 6.20 9.83
N LEU A 442 8.04 5.28 10.60
CA LEU A 442 7.57 5.57 11.96
C LEU A 442 8.72 5.90 12.91
N ARG A 443 9.85 5.21 12.80
CA ARG A 443 11.02 5.59 13.60
C ARG A 443 11.56 6.95 13.26
N ARG A 444 11.51 7.36 12.00
CA ARG A 444 11.91 8.73 11.62
C ARG A 444 11.02 9.77 12.31
N ALA A 445 9.71 9.53 12.31
CA ALA A 445 8.74 10.41 12.96
C ALA A 445 8.92 10.46 14.48
N HIS A 446 9.25 9.33 15.12
CA HIS A 446 9.21 9.21 16.58
C HIS A 446 10.59 9.30 17.25
N CYS A 447 11.66 8.93 16.57
CA CYS A 447 13.02 8.79 17.12
C CYS A 447 14.02 9.79 16.52
N GLY A 448 13.72 10.38 15.36
CA GLY A 448 14.65 11.21 14.57
C GLY A 448 15.11 10.53 13.27
N SER A 449 15.70 11.32 12.37
CA SER A 449 15.98 10.93 10.98
C SER A 449 17.38 10.33 10.72
N SER A 450 18.30 10.34 11.70
CA SER A 450 19.64 9.79 11.51
C SER A 450 19.63 8.26 11.38
N PRO A 451 20.60 7.64 10.68
CA PRO A 451 20.72 6.18 10.62
C PRO A 451 20.75 5.53 12.01
N GLU A 452 21.44 6.15 12.98
CA GLU A 452 21.51 5.68 14.36
C GLU A 452 20.15 5.77 15.06
N ALA A 453 19.40 6.86 14.87
CA ALA A 453 18.07 7.03 15.42
C ALA A 453 17.06 5.99 14.86
N VAL A 454 17.20 5.67 13.58
CA VAL A 454 16.34 4.72 12.88
C VAL A 454 16.72 3.27 13.18
N HIS A 455 17.99 2.89 13.09
CA HIS A 455 18.38 1.48 13.11
C HIS A 455 18.94 1.00 14.44
N GLU A 456 19.49 1.88 15.26
CA GLU A 456 20.25 1.48 16.46
C GLU A 456 19.55 1.85 17.77
N ALA A 457 18.94 3.04 17.83
CA ALA A 457 18.32 3.56 19.03
C ALA A 457 17.28 2.58 19.62
N PRO A 458 17.19 2.42 20.95
CA PRO A 458 16.18 1.57 21.56
C PRO A 458 14.77 2.11 21.26
N ALA A 459 13.77 1.23 21.23
CA ALA A 459 12.37 1.63 20.96
C ALA A 459 11.85 2.69 21.94
N SER A 460 12.25 2.59 23.20
CA SER A 460 11.89 3.51 24.27
C SER A 460 12.53 4.91 24.14
N ALA A 461 13.47 5.12 23.22
CA ALA A 461 14.01 6.45 22.94
C ALA A 461 13.10 7.26 21.97
N CYS A 462 12.11 6.60 21.37
CA CYS A 462 11.16 7.19 20.45
C CYS A 462 9.91 7.69 21.18
N THR A 463 9.23 8.70 20.64
CA THR A 463 7.93 9.18 21.13
C THR A 463 6.89 9.19 20.02
N PRO A 464 5.87 8.30 20.07
CA PRO A 464 5.74 7.15 20.97
C PRO A 464 6.82 6.06 20.75
N SER A 465 6.89 5.12 21.68
CA SER A 465 7.80 3.96 21.57
C SER A 465 7.56 3.24 20.25
N THR A 466 8.63 2.93 19.52
CA THR A 466 8.52 2.36 18.17
C THR A 466 9.56 1.27 18.02
N ALA A 467 9.19 0.07 17.57
CA ALA A 467 10.14 -1.04 17.39
C ALA A 467 11.27 -0.69 16.40
N ARG A 468 12.43 -1.36 16.50
CA ARG A 468 13.51 -1.24 15.50
C ARG A 468 13.11 -1.97 14.21
N PRO A 469 13.53 -1.51 13.02
CA PRO A 469 13.31 -2.26 11.80
C PRO A 469 13.88 -3.67 11.93
N GLY A 470 13.16 -4.66 11.41
CA GLY A 470 13.46 -6.09 11.55
C GLY A 470 12.93 -6.76 12.83
N THR A 471 12.48 -5.99 13.81
CA THR A 471 12.12 -6.52 15.14
C THR A 471 10.62 -6.47 15.44
N SER A 472 9.87 -5.63 14.73
CA SER A 472 8.43 -5.47 14.92
C SER A 472 7.67 -6.73 14.52
N ARG A 473 6.58 -7.03 15.22
CA ARG A 473 5.69 -8.14 14.83
C ARG A 473 4.79 -7.75 13.67
N HIS A 474 4.52 -6.45 13.48
CA HIS A 474 3.83 -5.96 12.28
C HIS A 474 4.65 -6.25 11.01
N GLU A 475 5.98 -6.07 11.06
CA GLU A 475 6.90 -6.43 9.96
C GLU A 475 6.80 -7.89 9.54
N ARG A 476 6.34 -8.76 10.44
CA ARG A 476 6.20 -10.20 10.23
C ARG A 476 4.78 -10.61 9.88
N GLY A 477 3.83 -9.68 9.91
CA GLY A 477 2.40 -9.97 9.81
C GLY A 477 1.86 -10.78 11.00
N LEU A 478 2.52 -10.67 12.16
CA LEU A 478 2.21 -11.41 13.38
C LEU A 478 1.63 -10.53 14.50
N ALA A 479 1.33 -9.27 14.20
CA ALA A 479 0.67 -8.34 15.11
C ALA A 479 -0.54 -7.70 14.43
N VAL A 480 -1.45 -7.21 15.28
CA VAL A 480 -2.59 -6.40 14.91
C VAL A 480 -2.76 -5.25 15.90
N ASP A 481 -3.04 -4.07 15.35
CA ASP A 481 -3.50 -2.91 16.11
C ASP A 481 -5.01 -2.79 15.93
N LEU A 482 -5.74 -3.15 16.96
CA LEU A 482 -7.19 -3.23 16.96
C LEU A 482 -7.83 -1.91 17.41
N THR A 483 -8.97 -1.62 16.78
CA THR A 483 -9.78 -0.43 16.98
C THR A 483 -11.25 -0.82 17.21
N GLN A 484 -11.98 0.05 17.90
CA GLN A 484 -13.43 -0.08 18.09
C GLN A 484 -14.10 1.28 17.84
N GLY A 485 -15.06 1.31 16.91
CA GLY A 485 -15.75 2.55 16.54
C GLY A 485 -14.83 3.61 15.93
N GLY A 486 -13.77 3.18 15.23
CA GLY A 486 -12.81 4.06 14.56
C GLY A 486 -11.69 4.58 15.45
N TRP A 487 -11.59 4.12 16.71
CA TRP A 487 -10.57 4.56 17.66
C TRP A 487 -9.72 3.38 18.15
N SER A 488 -8.43 3.64 18.39
CA SER A 488 -7.53 2.72 19.12
C SER A 488 -8.17 2.28 20.43
N LEU A 489 -8.08 0.99 20.75
CA LEU A 489 -8.60 0.48 22.02
C LEU A 489 -7.90 1.14 23.21
N THR A 490 -8.70 1.46 24.23
CA THR A 490 -8.20 1.87 25.55
C THR A 490 -8.49 0.78 26.57
N THR A 491 -7.88 0.86 27.75
CA THR A 491 -8.15 -0.11 28.83
C THR A 491 -9.60 -0.12 29.33
N SER A 492 -10.38 0.91 29.02
CA SER A 492 -11.81 1.00 29.34
C SER A 492 -12.73 0.56 28.20
N ALA A 493 -12.20 0.27 27.01
CA ALA A 493 -13.00 -0.19 25.88
C ALA A 493 -13.56 -1.59 26.13
N THR A 494 -14.82 -1.82 25.76
CA THR A 494 -15.43 -3.15 25.86
C THR A 494 -14.70 -4.19 25.02
N GLY A 495 -14.16 -3.78 23.87
CA GLY A 495 -13.31 -4.60 23.03
C GLY A 495 -12.03 -5.04 23.71
N TYR A 496 -11.36 -4.14 24.45
CA TYR A 496 -10.19 -4.52 25.22
C TYR A 496 -10.53 -5.56 26.30
N ALA A 497 -11.62 -5.34 27.05
CA ALA A 497 -12.06 -6.29 28.08
C ALA A 497 -12.36 -7.68 27.49
N TRP A 498 -13.02 -7.73 26.32
CA TRP A 498 -13.30 -8.97 25.62
C TRP A 498 -12.02 -9.68 25.17
N LEU A 499 -11.07 -8.95 24.58
CA LEU A 499 -9.79 -9.50 24.11
C LEU A 499 -8.94 -10.05 25.25
N VAL A 500 -8.91 -9.39 26.41
CA VAL A 500 -8.19 -9.88 27.60
C VAL A 500 -8.68 -11.26 28.05
N GLU A 501 -9.97 -11.54 27.88
CA GLU A 501 -10.57 -12.83 28.26
C GLU A 501 -10.41 -13.91 27.17
N HIS A 502 -10.42 -13.52 25.89
CA HIS A 502 -10.60 -14.47 24.78
C HIS A 502 -9.41 -14.59 23.81
N ALA A 503 -8.60 -13.54 23.61
CA ALA A 503 -7.62 -13.49 22.52
C ALA A 503 -6.55 -14.59 22.59
N HIS A 504 -6.16 -15.02 23.80
CA HIS A 504 -5.21 -16.12 23.99
C HIS A 504 -5.71 -17.45 23.38
N ALA A 505 -7.03 -17.70 23.36
CA ALA A 505 -7.59 -18.89 22.70
C ALA A 505 -7.36 -18.90 21.18
N TYR A 506 -7.05 -17.74 20.60
CA TYR A 506 -6.75 -17.54 19.18
C TYR A 506 -5.26 -17.28 18.94
N GLY A 507 -4.41 -17.46 19.96
CA GLY A 507 -2.95 -17.32 19.82
C GLY A 507 -2.46 -15.87 19.78
N LEU A 508 -3.23 -14.92 20.33
CA LEU A 508 -2.83 -13.52 20.47
C LEU A 508 -2.66 -13.14 21.94
N GLU A 509 -1.59 -12.40 22.21
CA GLU A 509 -1.23 -11.83 23.50
C GLU A 509 -1.09 -10.30 23.37
N ASN A 510 -1.48 -9.57 24.41
CA ASN A 510 -1.38 -8.11 24.42
C ASN A 510 0.05 -7.65 24.72
N LEU A 511 0.53 -6.63 24.00
CA LEU A 511 1.75 -5.92 24.40
C LEU A 511 1.45 -5.05 25.64
N PRO A 512 2.15 -5.26 26.78
CA PRO A 512 1.89 -4.49 27.98
C PRO A 512 2.09 -2.99 27.77
N GLY A 513 1.04 -2.21 28.04
CA GLY A 513 1.04 -0.75 27.90
C GLY A 513 0.38 -0.23 26.63
N GLU A 514 0.05 -1.11 25.68
CA GLU A 514 -0.63 -0.77 24.43
C GLU A 514 -1.92 -1.59 24.29
N PRO A 515 -3.06 -1.13 24.82
CA PRO A 515 -4.32 -1.89 24.82
C PRO A 515 -4.85 -2.25 23.41
N TRP A 516 -4.44 -1.51 22.39
CA TRP A 516 -4.76 -1.75 21.00
C TRP A 516 -3.87 -2.81 20.35
N HIS A 517 -2.68 -3.09 20.86
CA HIS A 517 -1.68 -3.91 20.19
C HIS A 517 -1.71 -5.37 20.67
N TRP A 518 -1.87 -6.30 19.74
CA TRP A 518 -1.94 -7.73 20.00
C TRP A 518 -1.07 -8.49 19.01
N SER A 519 -0.22 -9.38 19.50
CA SER A 519 0.68 -10.18 18.66
C SER A 519 0.82 -11.60 19.17
N VAL A 520 1.41 -12.48 18.38
CA VAL A 520 1.55 -13.91 18.72
C VAL A 520 2.44 -14.17 19.94
N ASP A 521 3.19 -13.17 20.41
CA ASP A 521 4.10 -13.26 21.56
C ASP A 521 4.06 -12.04 22.49
N GLY A 522 3.08 -11.15 22.34
CA GLY A 522 2.88 -9.98 23.18
C GLY A 522 4.00 -8.93 23.06
N ARG A 523 4.63 -8.83 21.88
CA ARG A 523 5.75 -7.94 21.56
C ARG A 523 5.53 -7.09 20.32
#